data_AF-A0A2N3R692-F1
#
_entry.id   AF-A0A2N3R692-F1
#
_cell.length_a   1.000
_cell.length_b   1.000
_cell.length_c   1.000
_cell.angle_alpha   90.00
_cell.angle_beta   90.00
_cell.angle_gamma   90.00
#
_symmetry.space_group_name_H-M   'P 1'
#
loop_
_entity.id
_entity.type
_entity.pdbx_description
1 polymer ?
#
loop_
_entity_poly.entity_id
_entity_poly.type
_entity_poly.pdbx_seq_one_letter_code
_entity_poly.pdbx_strand_id
1 'polypeptide(L)'
;MADDHRPLATLFHMDASTAAPAHLEELAHARLTADSTFRTGIATKLGELFIGMPRELTRQLNDVLTRERSIAVLWNGIPRIMKHSYIVHAISEEILSTNDIEGVRSTRKEVQHAVETAQHEAAQIAPSSRTVRFAEFARLYLGLTDEHTQLPQTLDDLRTIYDDVVGDEIADDDRPDGELFRNGDVEIIGAGERVVHTGAHTEARINELLTQMLTLMRSEQIPQLLAATAAHFLFEYTHPFYDGNGRMGRYLLALNLQPTLTLPSVLSLSRTIADNRQRYYKAFSSVENPLNHGELTFFVQTLLDCVAQAQTALIEQLTQQVNRLGRLSAHCDDLGREHRLSEHAQEILFVLLQEATFGTRGGMTLDDAAQHLQLSKQSARKTVEELEHAGLIEFTKRRPLTFTYAGAMPE
;
A
#
# COMPACT_ATOMS: atom_id res chain seq x y z
N MET A 1 -15.75 -7.48 36.52
CA MET A 1 -15.44 -8.11 35.22
C MET A 1 -15.13 -6.97 34.27
N ALA A 2 -13.98 -6.96 33.60
CA ALA A 2 -13.64 -5.87 32.69
C ALA A 2 -14.72 -5.81 31.61
N ASP A 3 -15.41 -4.67 31.53
CA ASP A 3 -16.46 -4.45 30.56
C ASP A 3 -15.78 -4.32 29.19
N ASP A 4 -15.79 -5.43 28.44
CA ASP A 4 -15.12 -5.53 27.16
C ASP A 4 -15.95 -4.76 26.13
N HIS A 5 -15.34 -3.84 25.39
CA HIS A 5 -16.05 -3.03 24.39
C HIS A 5 -16.56 -3.97 23.29
N ARG A 6 -17.86 -4.29 23.31
CA ARG A 6 -18.51 -5.22 22.36
C ARG A 6 -19.36 -4.47 21.33
N PRO A 7 -19.59 -5.06 20.14
CA PRO A 7 -20.54 -4.50 19.19
C PRO A 7 -21.91 -4.32 19.82
N LEU A 8 -22.57 -3.21 19.54
CA LEU A 8 -23.89 -2.88 20.06
C LEU A 8 -24.93 -3.97 19.72
N ALA A 9 -24.88 -4.54 18.51
CA ALA A 9 -25.70 -5.67 18.10
C ALA A 9 -25.53 -6.90 19.01
N THR A 10 -24.30 -7.18 19.44
CA THR A 10 -24.01 -8.28 20.38
C THR A 10 -24.64 -8.00 21.73
N LEU A 11 -24.53 -6.77 22.23
CA LEU A 11 -25.11 -6.36 23.52
C LEU A 11 -26.65 -6.41 23.48
N PHE A 12 -27.26 -5.99 22.37
CA PHE A 12 -28.70 -6.11 22.15
C PHE A 12 -29.17 -7.56 22.26
N HIS A 13 -28.49 -8.51 21.61
CA HIS A 13 -28.85 -9.93 21.68
C HIS A 13 -28.56 -10.59 23.04
N MET A 14 -27.67 -10.00 23.86
CA MET A 14 -27.42 -10.44 25.23
C MET A 14 -28.47 -9.94 26.22
N ASP A 15 -29.18 -8.85 25.90
CA ASP A 15 -30.25 -8.31 26.72
C ASP A 15 -31.58 -9.04 26.44
N ALA A 16 -31.95 -9.94 27.36
CA ALA A 16 -33.21 -10.68 27.27
C ALA A 16 -34.44 -9.89 27.75
N SER A 17 -34.26 -8.61 28.16
CA SER A 17 -35.36 -7.77 28.63
C SER A 17 -36.18 -7.20 27.48
N THR A 18 -37.44 -6.85 27.78
CA THR A 18 -38.31 -6.14 26.82
C THR A 18 -37.85 -4.70 26.57
N ALA A 19 -36.91 -4.19 27.37
CA ALA A 19 -36.34 -2.85 27.25
C ALA A 19 -35.07 -2.81 26.38
N ALA A 20 -34.62 -3.95 25.85
CA ALA A 20 -33.42 -4.05 25.02
C ALA A 20 -33.31 -3.01 23.89
N PRO A 21 -34.38 -2.67 23.14
CA PRO A 21 -34.31 -1.60 22.14
C PRO A 21 -34.00 -0.21 22.73
N ALA A 22 -34.60 0.13 23.87
CA ALA A 22 -34.37 1.42 24.53
C ALA A 22 -32.96 1.50 25.12
N HIS A 23 -32.49 0.42 25.75
CA HIS A 23 -31.11 0.34 26.24
C HIS A 23 -30.08 0.44 25.12
N LEU A 24 -30.37 -0.17 23.95
CA LEU A 24 -29.51 -0.07 22.77
C LEU A 24 -29.39 1.37 22.28
N GLU A 25 -30.52 2.08 22.13
CA GLU A 25 -30.54 3.49 21.72
C GLU A 25 -29.77 4.39 22.71
N GLU A 26 -30.00 4.20 24.01
CA GLU A 26 -29.30 4.93 25.07
C GLU A 26 -27.78 4.69 25.01
N LEU A 27 -27.36 3.42 24.85
CA LEU A 27 -25.95 3.06 24.77
C LEU A 27 -25.30 3.56 23.48
N ALA A 28 -25.99 3.46 22.34
CA ALA A 28 -25.51 3.99 21.06
C ALA A 28 -25.30 5.50 21.15
N HIS A 29 -26.27 6.23 21.72
CA HIS A 29 -26.16 7.67 21.97
C HIS A 29 -24.99 7.99 22.90
N ALA A 30 -24.87 7.27 24.03
CA ALA A 30 -23.78 7.45 24.98
C ALA A 30 -22.40 7.22 24.35
N ARG A 31 -22.25 6.22 23.47
CA ARG A 31 -21.00 5.99 22.72
C ARG A 31 -20.73 7.11 21.71
N LEU A 32 -21.74 7.53 20.96
CA LEU A 32 -21.60 8.59 19.95
C LEU A 32 -21.17 9.93 20.59
N THR A 33 -21.68 10.25 21.78
CA THR A 33 -21.42 11.52 22.47
C THR A 33 -20.31 11.47 23.51
N ALA A 34 -19.64 10.33 23.69
CA ALA A 34 -18.54 10.22 24.64
C ALA A 34 -17.36 11.12 24.22
N ASP A 35 -16.69 11.75 25.19
CA ASP A 35 -15.55 12.66 24.92
C ASP A 35 -14.41 12.01 24.13
N SER A 36 -14.22 10.70 24.30
CA SER A 36 -13.21 9.91 23.61
C SER A 36 -13.59 9.53 22.17
N THR A 37 -14.81 9.81 21.73
CA THR A 37 -15.32 9.37 20.43
C THR A 37 -14.98 10.37 19.33
N PHE A 38 -14.45 9.88 18.22
CA PHE A 38 -14.28 10.66 17.01
C PHE A 38 -15.53 10.55 16.13
N ARG A 39 -16.24 11.67 16.00
CA ARG A 39 -17.42 11.80 15.15
C ARG A 39 -17.03 12.25 13.76
N THR A 40 -17.55 11.59 12.72
CA THR A 40 -17.28 12.01 11.34
C THR A 40 -18.20 13.13 10.87
N GLY A 41 -19.38 13.30 11.49
CA GLY A 41 -20.45 14.17 11.01
C GLY A 41 -21.20 13.62 9.78
N ILE A 42 -20.82 12.44 9.27
CA ILE A 42 -21.36 11.84 8.05
C ILE A 42 -22.55 10.97 8.40
N ALA A 43 -23.75 11.42 8.03
CA ALA A 43 -24.99 10.68 8.25
C ALA A 43 -25.26 9.70 7.11
N THR A 44 -25.50 8.44 7.46
CA THR A 44 -25.92 7.37 6.56
C THR A 44 -27.28 6.80 7.00
N LYS A 45 -27.77 5.78 6.30
CA LYS A 45 -28.96 5.03 6.73
C LYS A 45 -28.75 4.31 8.07
N LEU A 46 -27.49 4.12 8.47
CA LEU A 46 -27.08 3.45 9.70
C LEU A 46 -27.00 4.42 10.90
N GLY A 47 -27.16 5.72 10.67
CA GLY A 47 -26.82 6.77 11.63
C GLY A 47 -25.57 7.54 11.23
N GLU A 48 -25.12 8.43 12.11
CA GLU A 48 -23.84 9.13 11.96
C GLU A 48 -22.69 8.14 12.15
N LEU A 49 -21.72 8.13 11.24
CA LEU A 49 -20.53 7.28 11.40
C LEU A 49 -19.63 7.86 12.50
N PHE A 50 -19.19 7.01 13.43
CA PHE A 50 -18.32 7.42 14.54
C PHE A 50 -17.36 6.30 14.97
N ILE A 51 -16.28 6.69 15.62
CA ILE A 51 -15.26 5.78 16.15
C ILE A 51 -15.13 6.02 17.65
N GLY A 52 -15.70 5.13 18.46
CA GLY A 52 -15.39 5.05 19.88
C GLY A 52 -13.95 4.57 20.08
N MET A 53 -13.29 5.05 21.14
CA MET A 53 -11.88 4.78 21.44
C MET A 53 -11.71 3.92 22.70
N PRO A 54 -12.08 2.62 22.67
CA PRO A 54 -11.79 1.74 23.79
C PRO A 54 -10.28 1.58 23.96
N ARG A 55 -9.87 1.18 25.17
CA ARG A 55 -8.45 0.96 25.52
C ARG A 55 -7.70 0.13 24.47
N GLU A 56 -8.35 -0.88 23.91
CA GLU A 56 -7.74 -1.78 22.93
C GLU A 56 -7.41 -1.07 21.62
N LEU A 57 -8.31 -0.21 21.11
CA LEU A 57 -8.05 0.56 19.90
C LEU A 57 -6.90 1.57 20.11
N THR A 58 -6.86 2.23 21.27
CA THR A 58 -5.76 3.12 21.64
C THR A 58 -4.41 2.37 21.69
N ARG A 59 -4.41 1.14 22.22
CA ARG A 59 -3.22 0.28 22.27
C ARG A 59 -2.78 -0.13 20.86
N GLN A 60 -3.71 -0.55 20.01
CA GLN A 60 -3.43 -0.92 18.62
C GLN A 60 -2.85 0.24 17.81
N LEU A 61 -3.37 1.46 17.95
CA LEU A 61 -2.81 2.65 17.31
C LEU A 61 -1.36 2.90 17.72
N ASN A 62 -1.07 2.86 19.04
CA ASN A 62 0.29 3.03 19.53
C ASN A 62 1.24 1.93 19.02
N ASP A 63 0.75 0.70 18.96
CA ASP A 63 1.50 -0.46 18.47
C ASP A 63 1.86 -0.35 16.98
N VAL A 64 0.93 0.13 16.15
CA VAL A 64 1.14 0.40 14.72
C VAL A 64 2.18 1.49 14.54
N LEU A 65 2.06 2.61 15.26
CA LEU A 65 3.01 3.72 15.15
C LEU A 65 4.41 3.35 15.68
N THR A 66 4.49 2.50 16.70
CA THR A 66 5.77 2.00 17.23
C THR A 66 6.47 1.10 16.22
N ARG A 67 5.75 0.17 15.58
CA ARG A 67 6.29 -0.68 14.51
C ARG A 67 6.70 0.14 13.30
N GLU A 68 5.90 1.15 12.95
CA GLU A 68 6.20 2.04 11.85
C GLU A 68 7.55 2.75 12.05
N ARG A 69 7.83 3.20 13.27
CA ARG A 69 9.15 3.77 13.60
C ARG A 69 10.28 2.75 13.41
N SER A 70 10.10 1.49 13.80
CA SER A 70 11.09 0.43 13.56
C SER A 70 11.30 0.18 12.07
N ILE A 71 10.23 0.16 11.29
CA ILE A 71 10.27 -0.02 9.83
C ILE A 71 11.00 1.16 9.19
N ALA A 72 10.70 2.40 9.57
CA ALA A 72 11.39 3.58 9.06
C ALA A 72 12.91 3.52 9.30
N VAL A 73 13.35 3.05 10.47
CA VAL A 73 14.79 2.85 10.77
C VAL A 73 15.39 1.78 9.86
N LEU A 74 14.76 0.60 9.76
CA LEU A 74 15.26 -0.50 8.92
C LEU A 74 15.27 -0.11 7.43
N TRP A 75 14.21 0.52 6.96
CA TRP A 75 14.06 1.01 5.60
C TRP A 75 15.13 2.04 5.27
N ASN A 76 15.43 2.98 6.16
CA ASN A 76 16.50 3.94 5.95
C ASN A 76 17.91 3.34 6.07
N GLY A 77 18.04 2.18 6.71
CA GLY A 77 19.29 1.43 6.79
C GLY A 77 19.67 0.67 5.52
N ILE A 78 18.76 0.51 4.54
CA ILE A 78 19.06 -0.21 3.29
C ILE A 78 19.40 0.73 2.11
N PRO A 79 20.37 0.36 1.26
CA PRO A 79 20.75 1.08 0.05
C PRO A 79 19.60 1.32 -0.94
N ARG A 80 19.75 2.38 -1.76
CA ARG A 80 18.77 2.75 -2.81
C ARG A 80 18.43 1.61 -3.78
N ILE A 81 19.42 0.80 -4.16
CA ILE A 81 19.22 -0.34 -5.05
C ILE A 81 18.26 -1.38 -4.45
N MET A 82 18.39 -1.66 -3.15
CA MET A 82 17.50 -2.56 -2.42
C MET A 82 16.10 -1.97 -2.28
N LYS A 83 16.01 -0.67 -1.95
CA LYS A 83 14.72 0.04 -1.88
C LYS A 83 13.97 -0.04 -3.20
N HIS A 84 14.66 0.21 -4.31
CA HIS A 84 14.07 0.18 -5.65
C HIS A 84 13.56 -1.21 -6.00
N SER A 85 14.40 -2.25 -5.85
CA SER A 85 14.01 -3.64 -6.09
C SER A 85 12.81 -4.07 -5.21
N TYR A 86 12.83 -3.68 -3.93
CA TYR A 86 11.73 -3.93 -3.02
C TYR A 86 10.43 -3.26 -3.47
N ILE A 87 10.45 -1.96 -3.81
CA ILE A 87 9.25 -1.22 -4.24
C ILE A 87 8.63 -1.87 -5.48
N VAL A 88 9.44 -2.21 -6.48
CA VAL A 88 8.96 -2.88 -7.71
C VAL A 88 8.26 -4.19 -7.38
N HIS A 89 8.87 -5.00 -6.53
CA HIS A 89 8.29 -6.26 -6.09
C HIS A 89 7.00 -6.03 -5.30
N ALA A 90 7.00 -5.08 -4.36
CA ALA A 90 5.86 -4.78 -3.50
C ALA A 90 4.66 -4.27 -4.30
N ILE A 91 4.86 -3.37 -5.27
CA ILE A 91 3.80 -2.91 -6.18
C ILE A 91 3.26 -4.09 -7.01
N SER A 92 4.12 -4.99 -7.45
CA SER A 92 3.68 -6.19 -8.18
C SER A 92 2.80 -7.09 -7.31
N GLU A 93 3.19 -7.33 -6.05
CA GLU A 93 2.38 -8.11 -5.11
C GLU A 93 1.08 -7.41 -4.73
N GLU A 94 1.10 -6.09 -4.61
CA GLU A 94 -0.06 -5.26 -4.30
C GLU A 94 -1.11 -5.37 -5.42
N ILE A 95 -0.71 -5.19 -6.69
CA ILE A 95 -1.59 -5.33 -7.86
C ILE A 95 -2.08 -6.78 -8.01
N LEU A 96 -1.22 -7.77 -7.75
CA LEU A 96 -1.61 -9.18 -7.81
C LEU A 96 -2.67 -9.51 -6.73
N SER A 97 -2.44 -9.08 -5.49
CA SER A 97 -3.33 -9.35 -4.35
C SER A 97 -4.65 -8.63 -4.47
N THR A 98 -4.64 -7.35 -4.88
CA THR A 98 -5.87 -6.57 -5.08
C THR A 98 -6.72 -7.14 -6.22
N ASN A 99 -6.10 -7.65 -7.29
CA ASN A 99 -6.82 -8.33 -8.36
C ASN A 99 -7.41 -9.68 -7.90
N ASP A 100 -6.66 -10.46 -7.11
CA ASP A 100 -7.13 -11.74 -6.57
C ASP A 100 -8.34 -11.58 -5.63
N ILE A 101 -8.36 -10.52 -4.82
CA ILE A 101 -9.51 -10.19 -3.97
C ILE A 101 -10.78 -10.00 -4.83
N GLU A 102 -10.68 -9.28 -5.95
CA GLU A 102 -11.79 -9.02 -6.87
C GLU A 102 -12.03 -10.14 -7.91
N GLY A 103 -11.25 -11.21 -7.89
CA GLY A 103 -11.34 -12.28 -8.89
C GLY A 103 -10.88 -11.89 -10.30
N VAL A 104 -10.15 -10.77 -10.44
CA VAL A 104 -9.56 -10.33 -11.71
C VAL A 104 -8.36 -11.22 -12.04
N ARG A 105 -8.42 -11.95 -13.16
CA ARG A 105 -7.34 -12.87 -13.55
C ARG A 105 -6.09 -12.09 -13.99
N SER A 106 -5.01 -12.21 -13.21
CA SER A 106 -3.68 -11.71 -13.53
C SER A 106 -2.61 -12.75 -13.18
N THR A 107 -1.51 -12.76 -13.92
CA THR A 107 -0.32 -13.56 -13.60
C THR A 107 0.80 -12.67 -13.08
N ARG A 108 1.67 -13.24 -12.24
CA ARG A 108 2.87 -12.56 -11.72
C ARG A 108 3.73 -11.96 -12.85
N LYS A 109 3.87 -12.65 -13.98
CA LYS A 109 4.64 -12.18 -15.14
C LYS A 109 3.99 -10.97 -15.81
N GLU A 110 2.68 -10.96 -15.95
CA GLU A 110 1.94 -9.84 -16.55
C GLU A 110 2.04 -8.59 -15.67
N VAL A 111 1.81 -8.73 -14.37
CA VAL A 111 1.89 -7.60 -13.43
C VAL A 111 3.31 -7.06 -13.34
N GLN A 112 4.32 -7.94 -13.25
CA GLN A 112 5.72 -7.50 -13.24
C GLN A 112 6.08 -6.74 -14.53
N HIS A 113 5.67 -7.25 -15.70
CA HIS A 113 5.87 -6.55 -16.97
C HIS A 113 5.15 -5.19 -17.01
N ALA A 114 3.97 -5.07 -16.40
CA ALA A 114 3.25 -3.81 -16.28
C ALA A 114 4.02 -2.78 -15.43
N VAL A 115 4.55 -3.21 -14.27
CA VAL A 115 5.36 -2.35 -13.40
C VAL A 115 6.65 -1.93 -14.09
N GLU A 116 7.35 -2.86 -14.74
CA GLU A 116 8.58 -2.56 -15.50
C GLU A 116 8.30 -1.57 -16.64
N THR A 117 7.20 -1.74 -17.37
CA THR A 117 6.76 -0.81 -18.44
C THR A 117 6.49 0.58 -17.86
N ALA A 118 5.72 0.65 -16.77
CA ALA A 118 5.39 1.89 -16.09
C ALA A 118 6.64 2.66 -15.61
N GLN A 119 7.64 1.95 -15.11
CA GLN A 119 8.93 2.55 -14.73
C GLN A 119 9.73 3.05 -15.94
N HIS A 120 9.78 2.28 -17.02
CA HIS A 120 10.48 2.68 -18.24
C HIS A 120 9.88 3.92 -18.88
N GLU A 121 8.56 4.03 -18.89
CA GLU A 121 7.85 5.20 -19.41
C GLU A 121 7.98 6.41 -18.49
N ALA A 122 7.96 6.23 -17.16
CA ALA A 122 8.27 7.33 -16.24
C ALA A 122 9.70 7.90 -16.45
N ALA A 123 10.63 7.07 -16.92
CA ALA A 123 12.01 7.49 -17.22
C ALA A 123 12.19 8.07 -18.64
N GLN A 124 11.22 7.93 -19.55
CA GLN A 124 11.30 8.37 -20.95
C GLN A 124 10.20 9.39 -21.27
N ILE A 125 10.55 10.51 -21.92
CA ILE A 125 9.57 11.58 -22.26
C ILE A 125 8.60 11.17 -23.41
N ALA A 126 8.72 9.94 -23.95
CA ALA A 126 7.88 9.46 -25.04
C ALA A 126 7.06 8.23 -24.60
N PRO A 127 5.72 8.29 -24.63
CA PRO A 127 4.88 7.13 -24.33
C PRO A 127 5.08 6.02 -25.37
N SER A 128 5.14 4.77 -24.93
CA SER A 128 5.14 3.64 -25.86
C SER A 128 3.75 3.49 -26.47
N SER A 129 3.65 3.16 -27.77
CA SER A 129 2.36 3.10 -28.47
C SER A 129 1.52 1.85 -28.11
N ARG A 130 1.93 1.06 -27.12
CA ARG A 130 1.31 -0.23 -26.78
C ARG A 130 0.74 -0.13 -25.38
N THR A 131 -0.59 -0.17 -25.27
CA THR A 131 -1.26 -0.30 -23.99
C THR A 131 -0.84 -1.62 -23.34
N VAL A 132 -0.24 -1.55 -22.16
CA VAL A 132 0.10 -2.70 -21.34
C VAL A 132 -0.93 -2.78 -20.22
N ARG A 133 -1.59 -3.94 -20.12
CA ARG A 133 -2.59 -4.22 -19.08
C ARG A 133 -1.99 -3.94 -17.70
N PHE A 134 -2.74 -3.23 -16.85
CA PHE A 134 -2.32 -2.77 -15.51
C PHE A 134 -1.19 -1.73 -15.47
N ALA A 135 -0.71 -1.19 -16.59
CA ALA A 135 0.37 -0.20 -16.57
C ALA A 135 -0.06 1.14 -15.92
N GLU A 136 -1.27 1.63 -16.20
CA GLU A 136 -1.84 2.81 -15.54
C GLU A 136 -1.94 2.60 -14.03
N PHE A 137 -2.50 1.46 -13.61
CA PHE A 137 -2.59 1.10 -12.21
C PHE A 137 -1.22 0.97 -11.52
N ALA A 138 -0.23 0.41 -12.21
CA ALA A 138 1.15 0.38 -11.72
C ALA A 138 1.77 1.78 -11.62
N ARG A 139 1.48 2.70 -12.56
CA ARG A 139 1.93 4.09 -12.48
C ARG A 139 1.33 4.82 -11.29
N LEU A 140 0.06 4.56 -10.93
CA LEU A 140 -0.53 5.11 -9.71
C LEU A 140 0.26 4.71 -8.45
N TYR A 141 0.56 3.43 -8.28
CA TYR A 141 1.36 2.96 -7.14
C TYR A 141 2.82 3.43 -7.16
N LEU A 142 3.43 3.53 -8.34
CA LEU A 142 4.75 4.16 -8.48
C LEU A 142 4.69 5.64 -8.13
N GLY A 143 3.58 6.32 -8.44
CA GLY A 143 3.30 7.70 -8.05
C GLY A 143 3.44 7.89 -6.55
N LEU A 144 3.00 6.92 -5.72
CA LEU A 144 3.15 6.98 -4.24
C LEU A 144 4.61 7.07 -3.74
N THR A 145 5.60 6.83 -4.62
CA THR A 145 7.02 7.06 -4.31
C THR A 145 7.42 8.54 -4.36
N ASP A 146 6.61 9.38 -5.00
CA ASP A 146 6.83 10.82 -5.10
C ASP A 146 6.38 11.52 -3.80
N GLU A 147 7.29 12.31 -3.22
CA GLU A 147 7.04 13.12 -2.02
C GLU A 147 5.98 14.20 -2.25
N HIS A 148 5.66 14.53 -3.51
CA HIS A 148 4.63 15.49 -3.90
C HIS A 148 3.27 14.87 -4.19
N THR A 149 3.11 13.56 -3.99
CA THR A 149 1.80 12.90 -4.15
C THR A 149 0.74 13.56 -3.27
N GLN A 150 -0.39 13.94 -3.86
CA GLN A 150 -1.49 14.59 -3.14
C GLN A 150 -2.72 13.70 -3.09
N LEU A 151 -3.51 13.85 -2.01
CA LEU A 151 -4.85 13.27 -1.95
C LEU A 151 -5.74 13.92 -3.02
N PRO A 152 -6.71 13.19 -3.61
CA PRO A 152 -7.68 13.77 -4.53
C PRO A 152 -8.42 14.94 -3.86
N GLN A 153 -8.65 16.02 -4.59
CA GLN A 153 -9.31 17.23 -4.09
C GLN A 153 -10.77 17.32 -4.54
N THR A 154 -11.06 16.79 -5.72
CA THR A 154 -12.34 16.87 -6.41
C THR A 154 -12.90 15.49 -6.77
N LEU A 155 -14.16 15.45 -7.19
CA LEU A 155 -14.78 14.23 -7.71
C LEU A 155 -14.20 13.83 -9.08
N ASP A 156 -13.78 14.81 -9.90
CA ASP A 156 -13.05 14.58 -11.14
C ASP A 156 -11.70 13.90 -10.92
N ASP A 157 -10.99 14.25 -9.84
CA ASP A 157 -9.75 13.55 -9.46
C ASP A 157 -10.04 12.08 -9.14
N LEU A 158 -11.13 11.80 -8.40
CA LEU A 158 -11.56 10.42 -8.12
C LEU A 158 -11.91 9.68 -9.40
N ARG A 159 -12.58 10.33 -10.36
CA ARG A 159 -12.90 9.73 -11.65
C ARG A 159 -11.64 9.43 -12.47
N THR A 160 -10.68 10.35 -12.48
CA THR A 160 -9.39 10.16 -13.17
C THR A 160 -8.63 8.97 -12.58
N ILE A 161 -8.54 8.90 -11.25
CA ILE A 161 -7.92 7.76 -10.55
C ILE A 161 -8.65 6.46 -10.88
N TYR A 162 -9.99 6.46 -10.90
CA TYR A 162 -10.77 5.29 -11.27
C TYR A 162 -10.41 4.79 -12.67
N ASP A 163 -10.41 5.69 -13.66
CA ASP A 163 -10.10 5.36 -15.05
C ASP A 163 -8.68 4.77 -15.18
N ASP A 164 -7.71 5.25 -14.39
CA ASP A 164 -6.34 4.69 -14.33
C ASP A 164 -6.27 3.32 -13.60
N VAL A 165 -7.09 3.11 -12.56
CA VAL A 165 -7.17 1.84 -11.82
C VAL A 165 -7.72 0.72 -12.70
N VAL A 166 -8.82 1.00 -13.41
CA VAL A 166 -9.51 -0.01 -14.21
C VAL A 166 -8.97 -0.10 -15.63
N GLY A 167 -8.49 0.99 -16.22
CA GLY A 167 -8.06 1.04 -17.61
C GLY A 167 -9.08 0.42 -18.57
N ASP A 168 -8.60 -0.40 -19.49
CA ASP A 168 -9.44 -1.12 -20.46
C ASP A 168 -10.07 -2.42 -19.90
N GLU A 169 -10.04 -2.66 -18.59
CA GLU A 169 -10.47 -3.92 -17.97
C GLU A 169 -11.97 -4.01 -17.70
N ILE A 170 -12.68 -2.89 -17.74
CA ILE A 170 -14.12 -2.85 -17.46
C ILE A 170 -14.91 -3.17 -18.73
N ALA A 171 -15.97 -3.98 -18.58
CA ALA A 171 -16.90 -4.21 -19.68
C ALA A 171 -17.63 -2.90 -20.03
N ASP A 172 -18.06 -2.77 -21.28
CA ASP A 172 -18.77 -1.54 -21.70
C ASP A 172 -20.07 -1.31 -20.91
N ASP A 173 -20.72 -2.39 -20.47
CA ASP A 173 -21.93 -2.34 -19.63
C ASP A 173 -21.64 -1.94 -18.17
N ASP A 174 -20.38 -2.07 -17.71
CA ASP A 174 -19.94 -1.69 -16.36
C ASP A 174 -19.35 -0.26 -16.31
N ARG A 175 -19.41 0.47 -17.43
CA ARG A 175 -19.00 1.88 -17.47
C ARG A 175 -20.03 2.75 -16.73
N PRO A 176 -19.58 3.81 -16.03
CA PRO A 176 -20.49 4.78 -15.42
C PRO A 176 -21.49 5.38 -16.44
N ASP A 177 -22.76 5.42 -16.06
CA ASP A 177 -23.89 5.95 -16.86
C ASP A 177 -24.38 7.33 -16.38
N GLY A 178 -23.78 7.87 -15.32
CA GLY A 178 -23.92 9.26 -14.88
C GLY A 178 -22.85 10.19 -15.46
N GLU A 179 -22.71 11.39 -14.88
CA GLU A 179 -21.70 12.39 -15.29
C GLU A 179 -20.28 11.93 -14.92
N LEU A 180 -20.08 11.47 -13.68
CA LEU A 180 -18.81 10.97 -13.16
C LEU A 180 -18.93 9.53 -12.63
N PHE A 181 -20.08 9.18 -12.06
CA PHE A 181 -20.29 7.91 -11.36
C PHE A 181 -21.50 7.15 -11.92
N ARG A 182 -21.77 5.96 -11.39
CA ARG A 182 -23.00 5.25 -11.77
C ARG A 182 -24.24 6.02 -11.29
N ASN A 183 -25.34 5.84 -12.01
CA ASN A 183 -26.65 6.37 -11.65
C ASN A 183 -27.70 5.26 -11.45
N GLY A 184 -27.38 4.01 -11.77
CA GLY A 184 -28.19 2.83 -11.48
C GLY A 184 -27.84 2.17 -10.15
N ASP A 185 -28.74 1.32 -9.64
CA ASP A 185 -28.54 0.56 -8.40
C ASP A 185 -27.52 -0.57 -8.55
N VAL A 186 -26.81 -0.87 -7.46
CA VAL A 186 -25.91 -2.04 -7.37
C VAL A 186 -26.11 -2.75 -6.04
N GLU A 187 -26.06 -4.08 -6.11
CA GLU A 187 -26.02 -4.95 -4.94
C GLU A 187 -24.56 -5.31 -4.64
N ILE A 188 -24.10 -4.99 -3.43
CA ILE A 188 -22.75 -5.31 -2.99
C ILE A 188 -22.75 -6.73 -2.44
N ILE A 189 -22.06 -7.63 -3.14
CA ILE A 189 -21.96 -9.05 -2.79
C ILE A 189 -20.64 -9.23 -2.01
N GLY A 190 -20.73 -9.47 -0.70
CA GLY A 190 -19.57 -9.94 0.07
C GLY A 190 -19.16 -11.35 -0.38
N ALA A 191 -18.00 -11.87 0.06
CA ALA A 191 -17.42 -13.16 -0.38
C ALA A 191 -18.22 -14.46 -0.07
N GLY A 192 -19.55 -14.41 -0.08
CA GLY A 192 -20.48 -15.52 -0.01
C GLY A 192 -21.93 -15.03 -0.19
N GLU A 193 -22.37 -14.92 -1.44
CA GLU A 193 -23.75 -15.02 -1.99
C GLU A 193 -24.94 -14.32 -1.29
N ARG A 194 -24.76 -13.54 -0.23
CA ARG A 194 -25.79 -12.66 0.32
C ARG A 194 -25.49 -11.23 -0.06
N VAL A 195 -26.50 -10.54 -0.60
CA VAL A 195 -26.52 -9.09 -0.74
C VAL A 195 -26.28 -8.49 0.65
N VAL A 196 -25.12 -7.88 0.84
CA VAL A 196 -24.69 -7.33 2.13
C VAL A 196 -25.26 -5.92 2.30
N HIS A 197 -25.26 -5.13 1.22
CA HIS A 197 -25.79 -3.76 1.18
C HIS A 197 -26.16 -3.35 -0.25
N THR A 198 -27.08 -2.40 -0.39
CA THR A 198 -27.31 -1.69 -1.66
C THR A 198 -26.59 -0.35 -1.54
N GLY A 199 -25.61 -0.09 -2.41
CA GLY A 199 -24.84 1.17 -2.40
C GLY A 199 -25.72 2.40 -2.56
N ALA A 200 -25.12 3.59 -2.63
CA ALA A 200 -25.89 4.81 -2.85
C ALA A 200 -26.71 4.74 -4.17
N HIS A 201 -28.02 5.02 -4.09
CA HIS A 201 -28.98 4.75 -5.18
C HIS A 201 -28.92 5.73 -6.35
N THR A 202 -28.34 6.92 -6.15
CA THR A 202 -28.30 7.97 -7.17
C THR A 202 -26.94 8.62 -7.20
N GLU A 203 -26.53 9.09 -8.38
CA GLU A 203 -25.27 9.83 -8.53
C GLU A 203 -25.21 11.06 -7.61
N ALA A 204 -26.34 11.77 -7.42
CA ALA A 204 -26.39 12.91 -6.50
C ALA A 204 -26.01 12.53 -5.06
N ARG A 205 -26.45 11.36 -4.57
CA ARG A 205 -26.09 10.87 -3.24
C ARG A 205 -24.65 10.36 -3.20
N ILE A 206 -24.16 9.76 -4.29
CA ILE A 206 -22.75 9.37 -4.44
C ILE A 206 -21.87 10.62 -4.31
N ASN A 207 -22.17 11.68 -5.07
CA ASN A 207 -21.45 12.96 -5.04
C ASN A 207 -21.40 13.56 -3.64
N GLU A 208 -22.53 13.56 -2.93
CA GLU A 208 -22.60 14.05 -1.56
C GLU A 208 -21.69 13.26 -0.60
N LEU A 209 -21.78 11.92 -0.62
CA LEU A 209 -20.99 11.06 0.26
C LEU A 209 -19.49 11.12 -0.06
N LEU A 210 -19.12 11.12 -1.34
CA LEU A 210 -17.72 11.23 -1.75
C LEU A 210 -17.14 12.60 -1.44
N THR A 211 -17.91 13.69 -1.52
CA THR A 211 -17.45 15.02 -1.09
C THR A 211 -17.16 15.05 0.42
N GLN A 212 -18.03 14.40 1.22
CA GLN A 212 -17.80 14.26 2.67
C GLN A 212 -16.60 13.34 2.94
N MET A 213 -16.42 12.28 2.16
CA MET A 213 -15.26 11.40 2.22
C MET A 213 -13.95 12.17 1.95
N LEU A 214 -13.88 12.96 0.88
CA LEU A 214 -12.71 13.78 0.55
C LEU A 214 -12.36 14.74 1.71
N THR A 215 -13.38 15.30 2.37
CA THR A 215 -13.20 16.14 3.57
C THR A 215 -12.67 15.31 4.75
N LEU A 216 -13.20 14.11 4.97
CA LEU A 216 -12.75 13.20 6.02
C LEU A 216 -11.29 12.76 5.82
N MET A 217 -10.87 12.47 4.58
CA MET A 217 -9.49 12.10 4.24
C MET A 217 -8.47 13.17 4.66
N ARG A 218 -8.90 14.43 4.75
CA ARG A 218 -8.07 15.60 5.11
C ARG A 218 -8.40 16.15 6.51
N SER A 219 -9.11 15.38 7.33
CA SER A 219 -9.54 15.84 8.65
C SER A 219 -8.35 16.02 9.58
N GLU A 220 -8.15 17.23 10.10
CA GLU A 220 -7.18 17.50 11.17
C GLU A 220 -7.72 17.15 12.56
N GLN A 221 -9.02 16.88 12.67
CA GLN A 221 -9.70 16.61 13.95
C GLN A 221 -9.71 15.13 14.32
N ILE A 222 -9.54 14.25 13.32
CA ILE A 222 -9.52 12.80 13.49
C ILE A 222 -8.12 12.31 13.17
N PRO A 223 -7.47 11.53 14.06
CA PRO A 223 -6.15 10.96 13.77
C PRO A 223 -6.09 10.26 12.40
N GLN A 224 -5.03 10.52 11.64
CA GLN A 224 -4.95 10.14 10.21
C GLN A 224 -5.25 8.66 9.94
N LEU A 225 -4.77 7.72 10.77
CA LEU A 225 -5.05 6.28 10.60
C LEU A 225 -6.56 5.97 10.75
N LEU A 226 -7.25 6.68 11.64
CA LEU A 226 -8.69 6.56 11.85
C LEU A 226 -9.47 7.19 10.70
N ALA A 227 -9.05 8.38 10.26
CA ALA A 227 -9.66 9.07 9.12
C ALA A 227 -9.51 8.25 7.83
N ALA A 228 -8.33 7.68 7.57
CA ALA A 228 -8.07 6.87 6.39
C ALA A 228 -8.90 5.57 6.36
N THR A 229 -9.01 4.89 7.50
CA THR A 229 -9.85 3.68 7.60
C THR A 229 -11.34 4.01 7.50
N ALA A 230 -11.82 5.09 8.11
CA ALA A 230 -13.20 5.52 7.98
C ALA A 230 -13.55 6.00 6.56
N ALA A 231 -12.65 6.71 5.88
CA ALA A 231 -12.82 7.10 4.49
C ALA A 231 -12.87 5.88 3.56
N HIS A 232 -12.03 4.87 3.83
CA HIS A 232 -12.08 3.59 3.11
C HIS A 232 -13.42 2.88 3.28
N PHE A 233 -13.94 2.81 4.52
CA PHE A 233 -15.29 2.28 4.75
C PHE A 233 -16.34 3.05 3.94
N LEU A 234 -16.29 4.38 3.99
CA LEU A 234 -17.25 5.24 3.32
C LEU A 234 -17.22 5.11 1.80
N PHE A 235 -16.04 4.94 1.20
CA PHE A 235 -15.88 4.69 -0.22
C PHE A 235 -16.60 3.39 -0.64
N GLU A 236 -16.25 2.29 0.04
CA GLU A 236 -16.78 0.95 -0.26
C GLU A 236 -18.30 0.87 0.01
N TYR A 237 -18.78 1.52 1.07
CA TYR A 237 -20.19 1.66 1.40
C TYR A 237 -20.95 2.47 0.34
N THR A 238 -20.36 3.56 -0.17
CA THR A 238 -20.96 4.38 -1.23
C THR A 238 -21.04 3.61 -2.55
N HIS A 239 -19.99 2.84 -2.84
CA HIS A 239 -19.84 1.98 -4.02
C HIS A 239 -20.11 2.72 -5.34
N PRO A 240 -19.30 3.74 -5.68
CA PRO A 240 -19.63 4.71 -6.74
C PRO A 240 -19.59 4.18 -8.18
N PHE A 241 -19.05 2.99 -8.44
CA PHE A 241 -18.91 2.41 -9.78
C PHE A 241 -19.64 1.06 -9.89
N TYR A 242 -19.86 0.55 -11.09
CA TYR A 242 -20.43 -0.80 -11.30
C TYR A 242 -19.40 -1.91 -11.05
N ASP A 243 -18.13 -1.67 -11.41
CA ASP A 243 -16.99 -2.54 -11.11
C ASP A 243 -15.79 -1.70 -10.66
N GLY A 244 -14.73 -2.34 -10.14
CA GLY A 244 -13.46 -1.70 -9.81
C GLY A 244 -13.41 -1.00 -8.45
N ASN A 245 -14.53 -0.93 -7.72
CA ASN A 245 -14.62 -0.28 -6.41
C ASN A 245 -13.58 -0.82 -5.43
N GLY A 246 -13.46 -2.15 -5.26
CA GLY A 246 -12.51 -2.69 -4.29
C GLY A 246 -11.04 -2.37 -4.61
N ARG A 247 -10.66 -2.38 -5.90
CA ARG A 247 -9.30 -1.99 -6.35
C ARG A 247 -9.04 -0.51 -6.06
N MET A 248 -9.99 0.35 -6.42
CA MET A 248 -9.90 1.79 -6.18
C MET A 248 -9.89 2.12 -4.69
N GLY A 249 -10.75 1.49 -3.89
CA GLY A 249 -10.83 1.68 -2.45
C GLY A 249 -9.50 1.35 -1.77
N ARG A 250 -8.88 0.22 -2.12
CA ARG A 250 -7.56 -0.16 -1.59
C ARG A 250 -6.43 0.78 -2.04
N TYR A 251 -6.47 1.26 -3.28
CA TYR A 251 -5.54 2.30 -3.73
C TYR A 251 -5.72 3.61 -2.94
N LEU A 252 -6.96 4.07 -2.75
CA LEU A 252 -7.26 5.26 -1.96
C LEU A 252 -6.86 5.10 -0.49
N LEU A 253 -7.08 3.91 0.10
CA LEU A 253 -6.60 3.58 1.44
C LEU A 253 -5.07 3.67 1.51
N ALA A 254 -4.37 3.09 0.54
CA ALA A 254 -2.92 3.16 0.46
C ALA A 254 -2.41 4.61 0.36
N LEU A 255 -2.99 5.38 -0.56
CA LEU A 255 -2.70 6.80 -0.76
C LEU A 255 -2.94 7.62 0.52
N ASN A 256 -4.01 7.33 1.25
CA ASN A 256 -4.40 8.08 2.46
C ASN A 256 -3.60 7.69 3.72
N LEU A 257 -3.01 6.48 3.74
CA LEU A 257 -2.12 6.02 4.81
C LEU A 257 -0.67 6.48 4.62
N GLN A 258 -0.25 6.74 3.38
CA GLN A 258 1.12 7.12 3.02
C GLN A 258 1.70 8.31 3.82
N PRO A 259 0.93 9.36 4.19
CA PRO A 259 1.47 10.44 5.01
C PRO A 259 1.88 10.01 6.43
N THR A 260 1.37 8.88 6.93
CA THR A 260 1.64 8.38 8.29
C THR A 260 2.50 7.13 8.30
N LEU A 261 2.39 6.28 7.29
CA LEU A 261 3.09 5.01 7.17
C LEU A 261 4.06 5.04 6.01
N THR A 262 5.25 4.46 6.18
CA THR A 262 6.22 4.31 5.09
C THR A 262 5.63 3.51 3.94
N LEU A 263 6.04 3.85 2.72
CA LEU A 263 5.62 3.15 1.51
C LEU A 263 5.68 1.61 1.59
N PRO A 264 6.75 0.97 2.10
CA PRO A 264 6.76 -0.49 2.24
C PRO A 264 5.65 -1.02 3.17
N SER A 265 5.29 -0.30 4.24
CA SER A 265 4.16 -0.68 5.11
C SER A 265 2.85 -0.62 4.33
N VAL A 266 2.62 0.47 3.59
CA VAL A 266 1.42 0.67 2.79
C VAL A 266 1.25 -0.42 1.72
N LEU A 267 2.31 -0.69 0.94
CA LEU A 267 2.29 -1.69 -0.15
C LEU A 267 2.22 -3.15 0.34
N SER A 268 2.35 -3.39 1.64
CA SER A 268 2.21 -4.73 2.23
C SER A 268 0.79 -5.05 2.70
N LEU A 269 -0.12 -4.06 2.67
CA LEU A 269 -1.43 -4.16 3.27
C LEU A 269 -2.39 -5.04 2.46
N SER A 270 -2.49 -4.88 1.13
CA SER A 270 -3.49 -5.64 0.36
C SER A 270 -3.23 -7.14 0.38
N ARG A 271 -1.96 -7.56 0.43
CA ARG A 271 -1.62 -8.98 0.63
C ARG A 271 -2.16 -9.51 1.96
N THR A 272 -1.98 -8.75 3.04
CA THR A 272 -2.47 -9.15 4.37
C THR A 272 -4.01 -9.14 4.41
N ILE A 273 -4.66 -8.21 3.72
CA ILE A 273 -6.12 -8.19 3.54
C ILE A 273 -6.58 -9.43 2.76
N ALA A 274 -5.90 -9.81 1.68
CA ALA A 274 -6.22 -11.00 0.90
C ALA A 274 -6.14 -12.28 1.76
N ASP A 275 -5.06 -12.43 2.54
CA ASP A 275 -4.89 -13.55 3.49
C ASP A 275 -5.99 -13.57 4.57
N ASN A 276 -6.57 -12.41 4.90
CA ASN A 276 -7.62 -12.24 5.92
C ASN A 276 -8.99 -11.87 5.33
N ARG A 277 -9.26 -12.19 4.06
CA ARG A 277 -10.41 -11.68 3.29
C ARG A 277 -11.77 -11.84 3.99
N GLN A 278 -12.02 -12.98 4.62
CA GLN A 278 -13.27 -13.22 5.35
C GLN A 278 -13.45 -12.28 6.54
N ARG A 279 -12.37 -12.03 7.29
CA ARG A 279 -12.38 -11.13 8.44
C ARG A 279 -12.57 -9.67 7.99
N TYR A 280 -11.91 -9.29 6.90
CA TYR A 280 -12.07 -7.99 6.26
C TYR A 280 -13.52 -7.72 5.84
N TYR A 281 -14.15 -8.62 5.07
CA TYR A 281 -15.56 -8.44 4.68
C TYR A 281 -16.53 -8.46 5.86
N LYS A 282 -16.29 -9.32 6.86
CA LYS A 282 -17.11 -9.35 8.08
C LYS A 282 -17.07 -8.01 8.83
N ALA A 283 -15.97 -7.27 8.75
CA ALA A 283 -15.86 -5.96 9.37
C ALA A 283 -16.82 -4.94 8.75
N PHE A 284 -17.00 -4.94 7.42
CA PHE A 284 -18.01 -4.11 6.75
C PHE A 284 -19.42 -4.50 7.20
N SER A 285 -19.75 -5.78 7.13
CA SER A 285 -21.07 -6.28 7.52
C SER A 285 -21.40 -5.99 9.00
N SER A 286 -20.38 -5.86 9.86
CA SER A 286 -20.56 -5.43 11.23
C SER A 286 -21.06 -4.00 11.30
N VAL A 287 -20.44 -3.06 10.58
CA VAL A 287 -20.87 -1.65 10.60
C VAL A 287 -22.26 -1.50 9.97
N GLU A 288 -22.53 -2.23 8.88
CA GLU A 288 -23.78 -2.18 8.13
C GLU A 288 -24.97 -2.80 8.86
N ASN A 289 -24.73 -3.51 9.97
CA ASN A 289 -25.81 -3.96 10.83
C ASN A 289 -26.49 -2.75 11.50
N PRO A 290 -27.80 -2.50 11.27
CA PRO A 290 -28.49 -1.35 11.84
C PRO A 290 -28.42 -1.27 13.37
N LEU A 291 -28.31 -2.42 14.06
CA LEU A 291 -28.16 -2.47 15.52
C LEU A 291 -26.80 -1.93 16.01
N ASN A 292 -25.84 -1.68 15.11
CA ASN A 292 -24.55 -1.07 15.42
C ASN A 292 -24.51 0.45 15.20
N HIS A 293 -25.60 1.06 14.74
CA HIS A 293 -25.76 2.52 14.68
C HIS A 293 -24.59 3.28 14.00
N GLY A 294 -23.94 2.68 13.00
CA GLY A 294 -22.83 3.30 12.29
C GLY A 294 -21.49 3.33 13.05
N GLU A 295 -21.35 2.56 14.13
CA GLU A 295 -20.09 2.47 14.89
C GLU A 295 -18.98 1.78 14.08
N LEU A 296 -17.92 2.52 13.76
CA LEU A 296 -16.76 2.08 12.98
C LEU A 296 -15.66 1.43 13.82
N THR A 297 -15.75 1.46 15.16
CA THR A 297 -14.66 1.02 16.06
C THR A 297 -14.10 -0.35 15.70
N PHE A 298 -14.95 -1.38 15.55
CA PHE A 298 -14.50 -2.73 15.23
C PHE A 298 -13.96 -2.89 13.80
N PHE A 299 -14.45 -2.06 12.88
CA PHE A 299 -13.91 -2.00 11.53
C PHE A 299 -12.48 -1.47 11.54
N VAL A 300 -12.28 -0.33 12.21
CA VAL A 300 -10.95 0.26 12.41
C VAL A 300 -10.01 -0.72 13.09
N GLN A 301 -10.44 -1.37 14.19
CA GLN A 301 -9.61 -2.37 14.87
C GLN A 301 -9.18 -3.51 13.94
N THR A 302 -10.09 -3.98 13.08
CA THR A 302 -9.78 -5.04 12.10
C THR A 302 -8.76 -4.59 11.07
N LEU A 303 -8.89 -3.36 10.55
CA LEU A 303 -7.94 -2.82 9.58
C LEU A 303 -6.57 -2.55 10.22
N LEU A 304 -6.53 -2.00 11.44
CA LEU A 304 -5.27 -1.80 12.17
C LEU A 304 -4.59 -3.12 12.53
N ASP A 305 -5.34 -4.19 12.80
CA ASP A 305 -4.76 -5.52 12.95
C ASP A 305 -4.15 -6.06 11.66
N CYS A 306 -4.74 -5.76 10.50
CA CYS A 306 -4.15 -6.10 9.20
C CYS A 306 -2.85 -5.30 8.99
N VAL A 307 -2.85 -4.00 9.30
CA VAL A 307 -1.64 -3.16 9.25
C VAL A 307 -0.56 -3.70 10.18
N ALA A 308 -0.91 -4.05 11.42
CA ALA A 308 0.05 -4.56 12.40
C ALA A 308 0.66 -5.90 11.97
N GLN A 309 -0.14 -6.81 11.39
CA GLN A 309 0.35 -8.06 10.82
C GLN A 309 1.31 -7.82 9.65
N ALA A 310 0.93 -6.95 8.73
CA ALA A 310 1.75 -6.57 7.58
C ALA A 310 3.10 -5.97 8.02
N GLN A 311 3.07 -5.06 8.99
CA GLN A 311 4.26 -4.45 9.59
C GLN A 311 5.15 -5.47 10.31
N THR A 312 4.59 -6.45 11.03
CA THR A 312 5.38 -7.50 11.68
C THR A 312 6.12 -8.36 10.66
N ALA A 313 5.45 -8.79 9.59
CA ALA A 313 6.11 -9.54 8.50
C ALA A 313 7.18 -8.68 7.81
N LEU A 314 6.89 -7.39 7.59
CA LEU A 314 7.83 -6.45 6.98
C LEU A 314 9.09 -6.23 7.82
N ILE A 315 8.95 -6.08 9.14
CA ILE A 315 10.10 -5.95 10.05
C ILE A 315 11.02 -7.17 9.95
N GLU A 316 10.45 -8.38 9.91
CA GLU A 316 11.22 -9.61 9.75
C GLU A 316 11.97 -9.62 8.42
N GLN A 317 11.27 -9.32 7.32
CA GLN A 317 11.87 -9.26 5.99
C GLN A 317 12.99 -8.21 5.91
N LEU A 318 12.76 -6.99 6.37
CA LEU A 318 13.78 -5.93 6.34
C LEU A 318 14.97 -6.25 7.24
N THR A 319 14.75 -6.89 8.38
CA THR A 319 15.84 -7.34 9.26
C THR A 319 16.72 -8.36 8.55
N GLN A 320 16.12 -9.32 7.83
CA GLN A 320 16.88 -10.27 7.01
C GLN A 320 17.68 -9.56 5.91
N GLN A 321 17.10 -8.56 5.25
CA GLN A 321 17.79 -7.77 4.22
C GLN A 321 18.97 -6.98 4.79
N VAL A 322 18.81 -6.32 5.95
CA VAL A 322 19.90 -5.62 6.64
C VAL A 322 21.02 -6.58 7.04
N ASN A 323 20.69 -7.77 7.55
CA ASN A 323 21.68 -8.80 7.88
C ASN A 323 22.45 -9.27 6.64
N ARG A 324 21.75 -9.51 5.51
CA ARG A 324 22.39 -9.87 4.24
C ARG A 324 23.34 -8.77 3.77
N LEU A 325 22.94 -7.51 3.87
CA LEU A 325 23.81 -6.37 3.54
C LEU A 325 25.05 -6.32 4.43
N GLY A 326 24.90 -6.57 5.73
CA GLY A 326 26.03 -6.65 6.67
C GLY A 326 27.04 -7.73 6.29
N ARG A 327 26.57 -8.90 5.83
CA ARG A 327 27.44 -9.98 5.33
C ARG A 327 28.15 -9.59 4.03
N LEU A 328 27.47 -8.91 3.11
CA LEU A 328 28.10 -8.39 1.89
C LEU A 328 29.17 -7.33 2.18
N SER A 329 28.93 -6.47 3.17
CA SER A 329 29.92 -5.47 3.60
C SER A 329 31.17 -6.15 4.14
N ALA A 330 31.01 -7.14 5.04
CA ALA A 330 32.13 -7.89 5.59
C ALA A 330 32.92 -8.64 4.48
N HIS A 331 32.21 -9.27 3.54
CA HIS A 331 32.83 -9.93 2.38
C HIS A 331 33.60 -8.95 1.49
N CYS A 332 33.04 -7.76 1.25
CA CYS A 332 33.72 -6.71 0.51
C CYS A 332 35.02 -6.26 1.22
N ASP A 333 34.99 -6.12 2.55
CA ASP A 333 36.15 -5.73 3.35
C ASP A 333 37.24 -6.82 3.38
N ASP A 334 36.85 -8.09 3.38
CA ASP A 334 37.77 -9.22 3.26
C ASP A 334 38.48 -9.21 1.90
N LEU A 335 37.73 -9.08 0.80
CA LEU A 335 38.28 -8.99 -0.56
C LEU A 335 39.14 -7.74 -0.73
N GLY A 336 38.72 -6.60 -0.18
CA GLY A 336 39.48 -5.35 -0.18
C GLY A 336 40.85 -5.53 0.46
N ARG A 337 40.93 -6.22 1.60
CA ARG A 337 42.20 -6.55 2.27
C ARG A 337 43.04 -7.57 1.52
N GLU A 338 42.43 -8.64 1.01
CA GLU A 338 43.12 -9.71 0.28
C GLU A 338 43.81 -9.17 -0.97
N HIS A 339 43.09 -8.38 -1.77
CA HIS A 339 43.59 -7.85 -3.03
C HIS A 339 44.29 -6.48 -2.89
N ARG A 340 44.32 -5.90 -1.67
CA ARG A 340 44.85 -4.56 -1.38
C ARG A 340 44.23 -3.48 -2.28
N LEU A 341 42.90 -3.51 -2.36
CA LEU A 341 42.14 -2.60 -3.21
C LEU A 341 42.25 -1.15 -2.72
N SER A 342 42.22 -0.22 -3.67
CA SER A 342 42.01 1.19 -3.39
C SER A 342 40.59 1.44 -2.84
N GLU A 343 40.41 2.54 -2.11
CA GLU A 343 39.10 2.92 -1.55
C GLU A 343 38.00 2.98 -2.62
N HIS A 344 38.30 3.61 -3.76
CA HIS A 344 37.37 3.66 -4.90
C HIS A 344 37.07 2.27 -5.48
N ALA A 345 38.05 1.35 -5.52
CA ALA A 345 37.83 0.00 -6.02
C ALA A 345 36.93 -0.80 -5.07
N GLN A 346 37.15 -0.68 -3.76
CA GLN A 346 36.30 -1.30 -2.75
C GLN A 346 34.88 -0.73 -2.75
N GLU A 347 34.71 0.58 -2.98
CA GLU A 347 33.39 1.22 -3.13
C GLU A 347 32.63 0.66 -4.34
N ILE A 348 33.26 0.60 -5.53
CA ILE A 348 32.66 -0.01 -6.72
C ILE A 348 32.35 -1.49 -6.50
N LEU A 349 33.27 -2.24 -5.89
CA LEU A 349 33.07 -3.65 -5.56
C LEU A 349 31.82 -3.84 -4.68
N PHE A 350 31.64 -2.99 -3.67
CA PHE A 350 30.48 -3.06 -2.79
C PHE A 350 29.17 -2.80 -3.55
N VAL A 351 29.15 -1.84 -4.49
CA VAL A 351 27.97 -1.62 -5.34
C VAL A 351 27.70 -2.80 -6.27
N LEU A 352 28.74 -3.40 -6.86
CA LEU A 352 28.60 -4.59 -7.70
C LEU A 352 28.06 -5.80 -6.92
N LEU A 353 28.50 -6.00 -5.68
CA LEU A 353 27.99 -7.04 -4.78
C LEU A 353 26.50 -6.80 -4.45
N GLN A 354 26.11 -5.55 -4.22
CA GLN A 354 24.69 -5.19 -4.04
C GLN A 354 23.88 -5.46 -5.31
N GLU A 355 24.37 -5.08 -6.49
CA GLU A 355 23.71 -5.34 -7.77
C GLU A 355 23.58 -6.85 -8.04
N ALA A 356 24.62 -7.63 -7.77
CA ALA A 356 24.57 -9.09 -7.93
C ALA A 356 23.56 -9.78 -6.97
N THR A 357 23.33 -9.20 -5.79
CA THR A 357 22.45 -9.80 -4.77
C THR A 357 21.00 -9.34 -4.87
N PHE A 358 20.78 -8.06 -5.17
CA PHE A 358 19.47 -7.39 -5.05
C PHE A 358 19.03 -6.69 -6.33
N GLY A 359 19.97 -6.42 -7.24
CA GLY A 359 19.74 -5.68 -8.47
C GLY A 359 19.06 -6.51 -9.56
N THR A 360 18.62 -5.81 -10.60
CA THR A 360 17.97 -6.39 -11.79
C THR A 360 18.65 -5.94 -13.09
N ARG A 361 19.62 -5.03 -13.03
CA ARG A 361 20.32 -4.47 -14.20
C ARG A 361 21.37 -5.42 -14.75
N GLY A 362 21.89 -6.30 -13.91
CA GLY A 362 22.87 -7.31 -14.31
C GLY A 362 24.25 -6.72 -14.62
N GLY A 363 24.62 -5.62 -13.94
CA GLY A 363 25.94 -5.02 -14.00
C GLY A 363 25.95 -3.49 -13.91
N MET A 364 27.15 -2.93 -13.96
CA MET A 364 27.43 -1.49 -13.90
C MET A 364 28.15 -1.05 -15.17
N THR A 365 27.81 0.13 -15.72
CA THR A 365 28.58 0.73 -16.81
C THR A 365 29.74 1.58 -16.29
N LEU A 366 30.73 1.84 -17.15
CA LEU A 366 31.81 2.78 -16.80
C LEU A 366 31.29 4.20 -16.47
N ASP A 367 30.18 4.59 -17.08
CA ASP A 367 29.56 5.90 -16.84
C ASP A 367 28.88 5.93 -15.46
N ASP A 368 28.20 4.85 -15.08
CA ASP A 368 27.63 4.69 -13.73
C ASP A 368 28.74 4.74 -12.66
N ALA A 369 29.86 4.05 -12.89
CA ALA A 369 30.99 4.05 -11.96
C ALA A 369 31.63 5.44 -11.82
N ALA A 370 31.82 6.16 -12.94
CA ALA A 370 32.34 7.51 -12.93
C ALA A 370 31.41 8.48 -12.19
N GLN A 371 30.09 8.35 -12.40
CA GLN A 371 29.09 9.16 -11.71
C GLN A 371 29.04 8.85 -10.22
N HIS A 372 29.08 7.57 -9.84
CA HIS A 372 29.05 7.13 -8.45
C HIS A 372 30.25 7.67 -7.66
N LEU A 373 31.45 7.50 -8.20
CA LEU A 373 32.69 7.98 -7.59
C LEU A 373 32.92 9.50 -7.74
N GLN A 374 32.08 10.19 -8.52
CA GLN A 374 32.26 11.60 -8.91
C GLN A 374 33.63 11.87 -9.56
N LEU A 375 34.07 10.95 -10.41
CA LEU A 375 35.36 11.00 -11.10
C LEU A 375 35.21 11.18 -12.61
N SER A 376 36.31 11.56 -13.27
CA SER A 376 36.38 11.47 -14.73
C SER A 376 36.28 10.01 -15.19
N LYS A 377 35.73 9.78 -16.40
CA LYS A 377 35.68 8.43 -17.00
C LYS A 377 37.05 7.76 -17.07
N GLN A 378 38.12 8.53 -17.28
CA GLN A 378 39.49 8.01 -17.33
C GLN A 378 39.96 7.53 -15.96
N SER A 379 39.63 8.26 -14.89
CA SER A 379 39.97 7.86 -13.52
C SER A 379 39.16 6.65 -13.08
N ALA A 380 37.85 6.63 -13.33
CA ALA A 380 36.98 5.49 -13.05
C ALA A 380 37.45 4.23 -13.79
N ARG A 381 37.95 4.38 -15.02
CA ARG A 381 38.48 3.26 -15.79
C ARG A 381 39.67 2.59 -15.10
N LYS A 382 40.55 3.35 -14.43
CA LYS A 382 41.66 2.77 -13.66
C LYS A 382 41.16 1.92 -12.50
N THR A 383 40.12 2.38 -11.81
CA THR A 383 39.45 1.64 -10.73
C THR A 383 38.83 0.33 -11.25
N VAL A 384 38.18 0.37 -12.41
CA VAL A 384 37.62 -0.83 -13.05
C VAL A 384 38.74 -1.79 -13.49
N GLU A 385 39.81 -1.28 -14.09
CA GLU A 385 40.98 -2.08 -14.46
C GLU A 385 41.62 -2.73 -13.22
N GLU A 386 41.71 -2.04 -12.09
CA GLU A 386 42.20 -2.61 -10.82
C GLU A 386 41.37 -3.83 -10.39
N LEU A 387 40.05 -3.72 -10.42
CA LEU A 387 39.14 -4.82 -10.09
C LEU A 387 39.24 -5.99 -11.09
N GLU A 388 39.46 -5.70 -12.37
CA GLU A 388 39.69 -6.72 -13.41
C GLU A 388 40.99 -7.48 -13.14
N HIS A 389 42.10 -6.78 -12.86
CA HIS A 389 43.39 -7.41 -12.55
C HIS A 389 43.32 -8.25 -11.28
N ALA A 390 42.46 -7.88 -10.33
CA ALA A 390 42.18 -8.66 -9.12
C ALA A 390 41.31 -9.90 -9.40
N GLY A 391 40.73 -10.05 -10.59
CA GLY A 391 39.84 -11.16 -10.95
C GLY A 391 38.46 -11.09 -10.29
N LEU A 392 38.06 -9.91 -9.78
CA LEU A 392 36.82 -9.73 -9.03
C LEU A 392 35.64 -9.35 -9.92
N ILE A 393 35.90 -8.92 -11.16
CA ILE A 393 34.88 -8.55 -12.12
C ILE A 393 35.08 -9.23 -13.47
N GLU A 394 34.00 -9.34 -14.24
CA GLU A 394 34.02 -9.74 -15.64
C GLU A 394 33.28 -8.73 -16.52
N PHE A 395 33.71 -8.56 -17.76
CA PHE A 395 33.05 -7.68 -18.73
C PHE A 395 31.96 -8.43 -19.49
N THR A 396 30.71 -7.99 -19.33
CA THR A 396 29.54 -8.58 -19.99
C THR A 396 29.23 -7.95 -21.34
N LYS A 397 29.51 -6.65 -21.50
CA LYS A 397 29.33 -5.90 -22.76
C LYS A 397 30.47 -4.94 -23.01
N ARG A 398 30.78 -4.71 -24.28
CA ARG A 398 31.82 -3.74 -24.70
C ARG A 398 31.28 -2.37 -25.09
N ARG A 399 29.97 -2.25 -25.41
CA ARG A 399 29.32 -0.99 -25.80
C ARG A 399 27.86 -0.93 -25.29
N PRO A 400 27.57 -0.10 -24.26
CA PRO A 400 28.54 0.54 -23.37
C PRO A 400 29.39 -0.53 -22.65
N LEU A 401 30.56 -0.14 -22.14
CA LEU A 401 31.42 -1.04 -21.36
C LEU A 401 30.72 -1.35 -20.03
N THR A 402 30.31 -2.61 -19.85
CA THR A 402 29.54 -3.09 -18.69
C THR A 402 30.24 -4.25 -18.03
N PHE A 403 30.27 -4.26 -16.70
CA PHE A 403 30.93 -5.27 -15.90
C PHE A 403 30.09 -5.69 -14.69
N THR A 404 30.34 -6.91 -14.21
CA THR A 404 29.65 -7.56 -13.09
C THR A 404 30.66 -8.16 -12.13
N TYR A 405 30.23 -8.43 -10.90
CA TYR A 405 31.02 -9.24 -9.96
C TYR A 405 31.16 -10.67 -10.48
N ALA A 406 32.37 -11.23 -10.43
CA ALA A 406 32.70 -12.56 -10.97
C ALA A 406 32.97 -13.63 -9.88
N GLY A 407 32.99 -13.24 -8.61
CA GLY A 407 33.29 -14.14 -7.50
C GLY A 407 32.09 -14.88 -6.91
N ALA A 408 32.36 -15.76 -5.94
CA ALA A 408 31.32 -16.43 -5.17
C ALA A 408 30.66 -15.47 -4.17
N MET A 409 29.34 -15.55 -4.04
CA MET A 409 28.59 -14.77 -3.06
C MET A 409 28.69 -15.41 -1.67
N PRO A 410 28.74 -14.61 -0.59
CA PRO A 410 28.68 -15.13 0.77
C PRO A 410 27.30 -15.75 1.07
N GLU A 411 27.29 -16.87 1.81
CA GLU A 411 26.07 -17.57 2.24
C GLU A 411 25.16 -16.72 3.14
#